data_AF-A0A813RVA0-F1
#
_entry.id   AF-A0A813RVA0-F1
#
_cell.length_a   1.000
_cell.length_b   1.000
_cell.length_c   1.000
_cell.angle_alpha   90.00
_cell.angle_beta   90.00
_cell.angle_gamma   90.00
#
_symmetry.space_group_name_H-M   'P 1'
#
loop_
_entity.id
_entity.type
_entity.pdbx_description
1 polymer ?
#
loop_
_entity_poly.entity_id
_entity_poly.type
_entity_poly.pdbx_seq_one_letter_code
_entity_poly.pdbx_strand_id
1 'polypeptide(L)'
;MEPCETSMDKFYTTMHAIEKTQHLDLLLKRMINHIADALLFLKSQNILHRDVKPSNILLNQNPIIFKLCDFGTCGQWYCYVASSSVQRSLNYLEPERMRPNSSTHGYSIRSDMWALGLSIVEIATNKHPFSTMSIVQLMNTIKTWIPELPPNISAELQELVFWLLKIQPEDQPERYENILTSPAIQSLPTEITKEEEEMVKIIIEHIPQANDD
;
A
#
# COMPACT_ATOMS: atom_id res chain seq x y z
N MET A 1 20.09 -10.47 -0.89
CA MET A 1 18.63 -10.41 -0.65
C MET A 1 18.07 -11.74 -1.11
N GLU A 2 17.34 -12.47 -0.27
CA GLU A 2 16.64 -13.68 -0.72
C GLU A 2 15.68 -13.31 -1.86
N PRO A 3 15.57 -14.11 -2.93
CA PRO A 3 14.66 -13.82 -4.02
C PRO A 3 13.21 -13.91 -3.48
N CYS A 4 12.47 -12.80 -3.57
CA CYS A 4 11.02 -12.84 -3.46
C CYS A 4 10.45 -13.36 -4.79
N GLU A 5 9.28 -13.99 -4.74
CA GLU A 5 8.73 -14.68 -5.91
C GLU A 5 8.02 -13.72 -6.86
N THR A 6 7.36 -12.69 -6.31
CA THR A 6 6.65 -11.71 -7.12
C THR A 6 6.43 -10.39 -6.37
N SER A 7 5.98 -9.38 -7.11
CA SER A 7 5.48 -8.11 -6.59
C SER A 7 3.96 -8.10 -6.48
N MET A 8 3.41 -7.30 -5.58
CA MET A 8 1.97 -7.29 -5.30
C MET A 8 1.13 -6.85 -6.48
N ASP A 9 1.64 -5.96 -7.34
CA ASP A 9 0.96 -5.53 -8.57
C ASP A 9 0.65 -6.69 -9.53
N LYS A 10 1.62 -7.59 -9.73
CA LYS A 10 1.44 -8.82 -10.50
C LYS A 10 0.51 -9.78 -9.77
N PHE A 11 0.73 -9.96 -8.46
CA PHE A 11 -0.03 -10.91 -7.65
C PHE A 11 -1.53 -10.60 -7.62
N TYR A 12 -1.93 -9.36 -7.27
CA TYR A 12 -3.36 -9.03 -7.17
C TYR A 12 -4.03 -9.06 -8.54
N THR A 13 -3.32 -8.64 -9.60
CA THR A 13 -3.88 -8.67 -10.96
C THR A 13 -4.23 -10.09 -11.37
N THR A 14 -3.34 -11.05 -11.12
CA THR A 14 -3.60 -12.47 -11.35
C THR A 14 -4.73 -12.99 -10.47
N MET A 15 -4.70 -12.68 -9.16
CA MET A 15 -5.73 -13.10 -8.19
C MET A 15 -7.14 -12.71 -8.64
N HIS A 16 -7.33 -11.48 -9.13
CA HIS A 16 -8.60 -11.02 -9.68
C HIS A 16 -8.94 -11.70 -11.00
N ALA A 17 -7.96 -11.93 -11.88
CA ALA A 17 -8.17 -12.60 -13.17
C ALA A 17 -8.63 -14.06 -13.02
N ILE A 18 -8.20 -14.75 -11.96
CA ILE A 18 -8.62 -16.13 -11.65
C ILE A 18 -9.73 -16.20 -10.58
N GLU A 19 -10.32 -15.05 -10.22
CA GLU A 19 -11.42 -14.91 -9.27
C GLU A 19 -11.15 -15.50 -7.87
N LYS A 20 -9.90 -15.47 -7.41
CA LYS A 20 -9.46 -16.01 -6.10
C LYS A 20 -9.41 -14.95 -5.00
N THR A 21 -10.52 -14.24 -4.78
CA THR A 21 -10.59 -13.11 -3.84
C THR A 21 -11.14 -13.48 -2.44
N GLN A 22 -11.40 -14.76 -2.18
CA GLN A 22 -12.06 -15.21 -0.94
C GLN A 22 -11.27 -14.95 0.35
N HIS A 23 -9.94 -14.86 0.30
CA HIS A 23 -9.09 -14.52 1.46
C HIS A 23 -8.43 -13.14 1.35
N LEU A 24 -8.96 -12.27 0.49
CA LEU A 24 -8.39 -10.95 0.23
C LEU A 24 -8.28 -10.07 1.49
N ASP A 25 -9.32 -10.07 2.33
CA ASP A 25 -9.33 -9.31 3.60
C ASP A 25 -8.16 -9.71 4.51
N LEU A 26 -7.96 -11.01 4.67
CA LEU A 26 -6.94 -11.58 5.54
C LEU A 26 -5.53 -11.33 4.98
N LEU A 27 -5.35 -11.49 3.67
CA LEU A 27 -4.11 -11.20 2.96
C LEU A 27 -3.73 -9.71 3.11
N LEU A 28 -4.69 -8.81 2.95
CA LEU A 28 -4.48 -7.37 3.12
C LEU A 28 -4.10 -7.03 4.56
N LYS A 29 -4.75 -7.61 5.57
CA LYS A 29 -4.37 -7.42 6.98
C LYS A 29 -2.94 -7.88 7.25
N ARG A 30 -2.52 -9.05 6.72
CA ARG A 30 -1.12 -9.52 6.83
C ARG A 30 -0.14 -8.57 6.16
N MET A 31 -0.47 -8.10 4.95
CA MET A 31 0.35 -7.14 4.22
C MET A 31 0.49 -5.84 5.00
N ILE A 32 -0.60 -5.27 5.50
CA ILE A 32 -0.59 -4.04 6.30
C ILE A 32 0.26 -4.20 7.54
N ASN A 33 0.13 -5.32 8.26
CA ASN A 33 0.96 -5.61 9.44
C ASN A 33 2.46 -5.58 9.11
N HIS A 34 2.88 -6.33 8.09
CA HIS A 34 4.29 -6.39 7.68
C HIS A 34 4.83 -5.04 7.15
N ILE A 35 4.02 -4.32 6.37
CA ILE A 35 4.45 -3.04 5.79
C ILE A 35 4.48 -1.93 6.85
N ALA A 36 3.52 -1.90 7.78
CA ALA A 36 3.55 -0.97 8.90
C ALA A 36 4.77 -1.21 9.82
N ASP A 37 5.13 -2.46 10.08
CA ASP A 37 6.33 -2.81 10.83
C ASP A 37 7.62 -2.40 10.09
N ALA A 38 7.68 -2.63 8.78
CA ALA A 38 8.81 -2.17 7.96
C ALA A 38 8.96 -0.64 7.96
N LEU A 39 7.85 0.10 7.84
CA LEU A 39 7.85 1.57 7.90
C LEU A 39 8.24 2.09 9.30
N LEU A 40 7.80 1.41 10.37
CA LEU A 40 8.23 1.69 11.73
C LEU A 40 9.74 1.50 11.90
N PHE A 41 10.29 0.41 11.36
CA PHE A 41 11.71 0.17 11.35
C PHE A 41 12.47 1.28 10.60
N LEU A 42 12.05 1.65 9.39
CA LEU A 42 12.68 2.75 8.64
C LEU A 42 12.65 4.07 9.41
N LYS A 43 11.53 4.36 10.07
CA LYS A 43 11.39 5.54 10.92
C LYS A 43 12.38 5.53 12.08
N SER A 44 12.63 4.38 12.71
CA SER A 44 13.67 4.25 13.74
C SER A 44 15.08 4.59 13.22
N GLN A 45 15.30 4.39 11.92
CA GLN A 45 16.54 4.75 11.23
C GLN A 45 16.51 6.17 10.63
N ASN A 46 15.47 6.97 10.94
CA ASN A 46 15.22 8.30 10.38
C ASN A 46 15.06 8.34 8.85
N ILE A 47 14.62 7.22 8.26
CA ILE A 47 14.37 7.05 6.82
C ILE A 47 12.86 7.08 6.56
N LEU A 48 12.45 7.71 5.47
CA LEU A 48 11.10 7.57 4.90
C LEU A 48 11.18 6.80 3.60
N HIS A 49 10.14 6.00 3.33
CA HIS A 49 10.12 5.20 2.11
C HIS A 49 9.81 6.04 0.87
N ARG A 50 8.73 6.84 0.92
CA ARG A 50 8.28 7.83 -0.08
C ARG A 50 7.70 7.28 -1.39
N ASP A 51 7.78 5.98 -1.63
CA ASP A 51 7.22 5.32 -2.83
C ASP A 51 6.56 3.99 -2.47
N VAL A 52 5.71 3.99 -1.44
CA VAL A 52 4.88 2.83 -1.08
C VAL A 52 3.81 2.63 -2.16
N LYS A 53 3.85 1.49 -2.85
CA LYS A 53 2.88 1.10 -3.90
C LYS A 53 2.94 -0.41 -4.12
N PRO A 54 1.93 -1.04 -4.74
CA PRO A 54 1.90 -2.49 -4.92
C PRO A 54 3.13 -3.07 -5.65
N SER A 55 3.70 -2.36 -6.63
CA SER A 55 4.90 -2.83 -7.32
C SER A 55 6.18 -2.82 -6.46
N ASN A 56 6.18 -2.07 -5.35
CA ASN A 56 7.29 -2.02 -4.39
C ASN A 56 7.03 -2.89 -3.15
N ILE A 57 5.95 -3.66 -3.13
CA ILE A 57 5.65 -4.64 -2.08
C ILE A 57 5.87 -6.02 -2.67
N LEU A 58 6.89 -6.71 -2.19
CA LEU A 58 7.24 -8.06 -2.62
C LEU A 58 6.55 -9.09 -1.74
N LEU A 59 6.21 -10.24 -2.32
CA LEU A 59 5.63 -11.38 -1.64
C LEU A 59 6.59 -12.58 -1.69
N ASN A 60 6.75 -13.23 -0.55
CA ASN A 60 7.32 -14.57 -0.41
C ASN A 60 6.20 -15.51 0.07
N GLN A 61 6.01 -16.69 -0.54
CA GLN A 61 4.92 -17.60 -0.20
C GLN A 61 5.21 -18.54 0.97
N ASN A 62 6.50 -18.80 1.29
CA ASN A 62 6.87 -19.77 2.32
C ASN A 62 7.95 -19.24 3.28
N PRO A 63 7.58 -18.74 4.46
CA PRO A 63 6.20 -18.39 4.86
C PRO A 63 5.67 -17.16 4.10
N ILE A 64 4.35 -16.94 4.12
CA ILE A 64 3.71 -15.74 3.55
C ILE A 64 4.24 -14.49 4.25
N ILE A 65 5.15 -13.77 3.58
CA ILE A 65 5.77 -12.54 4.08
C ILE A 65 5.73 -11.48 3.00
N PHE A 66 5.37 -10.26 3.41
CA PHE A 66 5.40 -9.07 2.56
C PHE A 66 6.62 -8.23 2.92
N LYS A 67 7.41 -7.84 1.93
CA LYS A 67 8.63 -7.05 2.12
C LYS A 67 8.55 -5.79 1.27
N LEU A 68 8.85 -4.65 1.87
CA LEU A 68 8.98 -3.39 1.15
C LEU A 68 10.33 -3.33 0.42
N CYS A 69 10.33 -2.94 -0.85
CA CYS A 69 11.53 -2.81 -1.67
C CYS A 69 11.60 -1.46 -2.39
N ASP A 70 12.66 -1.28 -3.17
CA ASP A 70 12.96 -0.05 -3.93
C ASP A 70 13.14 1.20 -3.05
N PHE A 71 14.31 1.24 -2.40
CA PHE A 71 14.75 2.38 -1.60
C PHE A 71 15.35 3.52 -2.45
N GLY A 72 15.17 3.50 -3.78
CA GLY A 72 15.76 4.50 -4.69
C GLY A 72 15.24 5.92 -4.49
N THR A 73 14.06 6.05 -3.88
CA THR A 73 13.45 7.33 -3.50
C THR A 73 13.53 7.63 -2.01
N CYS A 74 14.10 6.73 -1.21
CA CYS A 74 14.25 6.91 0.21
C CYS A 74 15.16 8.10 0.52
N GLY A 75 14.83 8.80 1.60
CA GLY A 75 15.62 9.93 2.06
C GLY A 75 15.47 10.14 3.54
N GLN A 76 16.45 10.82 4.14
CA GLN A 76 16.31 11.31 5.50
C GLN A 76 15.07 12.19 5.61
N TRP A 77 14.44 12.21 6.78
CA TRP A 77 13.28 13.07 7.08
C TRP A 77 13.44 14.52 6.63
N TYR A 78 14.67 15.04 6.58
CA TYR A 78 15.01 16.41 6.19
C TYR A 78 15.48 16.60 4.74
N CYS A 79 15.56 15.57 3.90
CA CYS A 79 16.05 15.70 2.52
C CYS A 79 14.91 16.00 1.53
N TYR A 80 14.92 17.23 0.99
CA TYR A 80 13.89 17.86 0.15
C TYR A 80 14.01 17.62 -1.37
N VAL A 81 14.78 16.62 -1.82
CA VAL A 81 15.08 16.53 -3.26
C VAL A 81 14.01 15.74 -4.01
N ALA A 82 13.17 16.46 -4.77
CA ALA A 82 12.27 15.88 -5.76
C ALA A 82 13.08 15.47 -7.01
N SER A 83 13.18 14.17 -7.27
CA SER A 83 13.73 13.63 -8.53
C SER A 83 12.61 13.48 -9.55
N SER A 84 12.88 13.88 -10.80
CA SER A 84 11.96 14.15 -11.91
C SER A 84 11.37 12.93 -12.65
N SER A 85 11.29 11.76 -12.03
CA SER A 85 10.75 10.52 -12.65
C SER A 85 9.22 10.35 -12.46
N VAL A 86 8.48 11.45 -12.46
CA VAL A 86 7.34 11.67 -11.53
C VAL A 86 5.94 11.27 -12.02
N GLN A 87 5.71 10.87 -13.28
CA GLN A 87 4.31 10.75 -13.75
C GLN A 87 3.50 9.63 -13.07
N ARG A 88 4.09 8.46 -12.74
CA ARG A 88 3.37 7.32 -12.14
C ARG A 88 3.29 7.38 -10.61
N SER A 89 4.31 7.93 -9.93
CA SER A 89 4.29 8.08 -8.46
C SER A 89 3.39 9.24 -7.98
N LEU A 90 3.02 10.19 -8.84
CA LEU A 90 2.08 11.27 -8.48
C LEU A 90 0.71 10.76 -8.04
N ASN A 91 0.28 9.61 -8.56
CA ASN A 91 -1.04 9.07 -8.27
C ASN A 91 -1.20 8.58 -6.82
N TYR A 92 -0.08 8.32 -6.14
CA TYR A 92 -0.03 7.94 -4.72
C TYR A 92 0.28 9.13 -3.80
N LEU A 93 0.42 10.34 -4.34
CA LEU A 93 0.81 11.51 -3.56
C LEU A 93 -0.37 12.01 -2.71
N GLU A 94 -0.09 12.45 -1.48
CA GLU A 94 -1.10 13.00 -0.58
C GLU A 94 -1.63 14.37 -1.05
N PRO A 95 -2.91 14.71 -0.77
CA PRO A 95 -3.56 15.90 -1.32
C PRO A 95 -2.89 17.24 -0.97
N GLU A 96 -2.28 17.34 0.22
CA GLU A 96 -1.65 18.59 0.68
C GLU A 96 -0.44 18.99 -0.17
N ARG A 97 0.30 18.01 -0.71
CA ARG A 97 1.47 18.25 -1.56
C ARG A 97 1.16 18.71 -2.96
N MET A 98 -0.04 18.41 -3.45
CA MET A 98 -0.45 18.89 -4.76
C MET A 98 -0.73 20.40 -4.75
N ARG A 99 -0.75 21.05 -3.58
CA ARG A 99 -0.98 22.50 -3.45
C ARG A 99 0.31 23.28 -3.74
N PRO A 100 0.31 24.24 -4.68
CA PRO A 100 1.50 25.01 -5.06
C PRO A 100 2.03 25.97 -3.96
N ASN A 101 1.27 26.18 -2.87
CA ASN A 101 1.61 27.13 -1.79
C ASN A 101 1.75 26.46 -0.41
N SER A 102 1.90 25.14 -0.34
CA SER A 102 2.04 24.43 0.94
C SER A 102 3.45 24.64 1.52
N SER A 103 3.61 25.57 2.46
CA SER A 103 4.90 25.82 3.15
C SER A 103 5.45 24.61 3.95
N THR A 104 4.67 23.55 4.11
CA THR A 104 5.06 22.25 4.67
C THR A 104 5.61 21.30 3.60
N HIS A 105 6.82 21.59 3.10
CA HIS A 105 7.41 20.91 1.93
C HIS A 105 8.11 19.54 2.21
N GLY A 106 7.90 18.90 3.36
CA GLY A 106 8.64 17.69 3.76
C GLY A 106 7.84 16.40 3.55
N TYR A 107 8.48 15.31 3.10
CA TYR A 107 7.87 13.98 3.25
C TYR A 107 7.72 13.68 4.74
N SER A 108 6.57 13.13 5.12
CA SER A 108 6.29 12.73 6.50
C SER A 108 5.83 11.28 6.53
N ILE A 109 5.74 10.72 7.75
CA ILE A 109 5.13 9.40 7.94
C ILE A 109 3.73 9.29 7.31
N ARG A 110 2.99 10.41 7.23
CA ARG A 110 1.64 10.47 6.67
C ARG A 110 1.63 10.26 5.16
N SER A 111 2.70 10.65 4.47
CA SER A 111 2.87 10.37 3.04
C SER A 111 2.88 8.86 2.78
N ASP A 112 3.65 8.11 3.60
CA ASP A 112 3.71 6.64 3.49
C ASP A 112 2.37 5.99 3.89
N MET A 113 1.69 6.53 4.91
CA MET A 113 0.36 6.04 5.35
C MET A 113 -0.71 6.23 4.28
N TRP A 114 -0.75 7.41 3.66
CA TRP A 114 -1.67 7.71 2.56
C TRP A 114 -1.42 6.77 1.37
N ALA A 115 -0.16 6.61 0.97
CA ALA A 115 0.24 5.73 -0.12
C ALA A 115 -0.08 4.25 0.17
N LEU A 116 0.07 3.79 1.42
CA LEU A 116 -0.40 2.48 1.87
C LEU A 116 -1.94 2.37 1.74
N GLY A 117 -2.69 3.39 2.14
CA GLY A 117 -4.15 3.46 1.98
C GLY A 117 -4.58 3.28 0.53
N LEU A 118 -3.96 4.01 -0.40
CA LEU A 118 -4.27 3.90 -1.84
C LEU A 118 -3.88 2.53 -2.42
N SER A 119 -2.75 1.98 -1.96
CA SER A 119 -2.31 0.63 -2.35
C SER A 119 -3.35 -0.43 -1.96
N ILE A 120 -3.93 -0.33 -0.76
CA ILE A 120 -4.98 -1.26 -0.31
C ILE A 120 -6.22 -1.16 -1.20
N VAL A 121 -6.66 0.05 -1.53
CA VAL A 121 -7.83 0.26 -2.40
C VAL A 121 -7.58 -0.30 -3.80
N GLU A 122 -6.39 -0.05 -4.37
CA GLU A 122 -6.00 -0.58 -5.67
C GLU A 122 -5.98 -2.12 -5.68
N ILE A 123 -5.36 -2.75 -4.69
CA ILE A 123 -5.31 -4.21 -4.55
C ILE A 123 -6.73 -4.77 -4.38
N ALA A 124 -7.56 -4.11 -3.57
CA ALA A 124 -8.91 -4.57 -3.29
C ALA A 124 -9.83 -4.50 -4.52
N THR A 125 -9.67 -3.48 -5.35
CA THR A 125 -10.56 -3.19 -6.50
C THR A 125 -9.98 -3.57 -7.86
N ASN A 126 -8.74 -4.06 -7.90
CA ASN A 126 -7.95 -4.29 -9.11
C ASN A 126 -7.75 -3.02 -9.96
N LYS A 127 -7.99 -1.82 -9.41
CA LYS A 127 -7.99 -0.57 -10.15
C LYS A 127 -7.51 0.58 -9.29
N HIS A 128 -6.43 1.24 -9.70
CA HIS A 128 -6.02 2.47 -9.05
C HIS A 128 -7.12 3.55 -9.20
N PRO A 129 -7.60 4.18 -8.09
CA PRO A 129 -8.75 5.11 -8.11
C PRO A 129 -8.61 6.28 -9.09
N PHE A 130 -7.37 6.72 -9.31
CA PHE A 130 -7.05 7.93 -10.06
C PHE A 130 -6.22 7.71 -11.33
N SER A 131 -6.08 6.46 -11.80
CA SER A 131 -5.16 6.12 -12.92
C SER A 131 -5.41 6.90 -14.22
N THR A 132 -6.65 7.30 -14.48
CA THR A 132 -7.05 8.01 -15.71
C THR A 132 -7.20 9.52 -15.53
N MET A 133 -6.87 10.05 -14.34
CA MET A 133 -7.08 11.47 -14.03
C MET A 133 -5.81 12.27 -14.30
N SER A 134 -5.97 13.45 -14.88
CA SER A 134 -4.92 14.48 -14.84
C SER A 134 -4.70 14.98 -13.42
N ILE A 135 -3.54 15.57 -13.14
CA ILE A 135 -3.21 16.16 -11.82
C ILE A 135 -4.30 17.15 -11.36
N VAL A 136 -4.80 17.98 -12.28
CA VAL A 136 -5.85 18.97 -11.96
C VAL A 136 -7.18 18.28 -11.59
N GLN A 137 -7.55 17.21 -12.29
CA GLN A 137 -8.73 16.41 -11.94
C GLN A 137 -8.55 15.72 -10.58
N LEU A 138 -7.40 15.09 -10.37
CA LEU A 138 -7.03 14.45 -9.10
C LEU A 138 -7.18 15.42 -7.92
N MET A 139 -6.60 16.62 -8.00
CA MET A 139 -6.68 17.63 -6.94
C MET A 139 -8.11 18.05 -6.57
N ASN A 140 -9.05 17.98 -7.52
CA ASN A 140 -10.43 18.33 -7.27
C ASN A 140 -11.22 17.13 -6.75
N THR A 141 -11.03 15.96 -7.34
CA THR A 141 -11.75 14.73 -6.98
C THR A 141 -11.34 14.21 -5.61
N ILE A 142 -10.05 14.25 -5.27
CA ILE A 142 -9.52 13.68 -4.03
C ILE A 142 -10.17 14.27 -2.78
N LYS A 143 -10.61 15.55 -2.83
CA LYS A 143 -11.21 16.26 -1.69
C LYS A 143 -12.56 15.71 -1.26
N THR A 144 -13.31 15.11 -2.18
CA THR A 144 -14.65 14.57 -1.96
C THR A 144 -14.72 13.07 -2.20
N TRP A 145 -13.59 12.45 -2.54
CA TRP A 145 -13.53 11.03 -2.86
C TRP A 145 -13.66 10.20 -1.60
N ILE A 146 -14.46 9.14 -1.69
CA ILE A 146 -14.65 8.14 -0.64
C ILE A 146 -14.19 6.81 -1.23
N PRO A 147 -13.31 6.05 -0.54
CA PRO A 147 -12.87 4.77 -1.05
C PRO A 147 -14.02 3.77 -1.14
N GLU A 148 -14.19 3.17 -2.31
CA GLU A 148 -15.15 2.08 -2.53
C GLU A 148 -14.40 0.75 -2.40
N LEU A 149 -14.70 -0.02 -1.35
CA LEU A 149 -14.12 -1.34 -1.11
C LEU A 149 -15.16 -2.43 -1.36
N PRO A 150 -14.75 -3.61 -1.88
CA PRO A 150 -15.68 -4.69 -2.16
C PRO A 150 -16.26 -5.29 -0.87
N PRO A 151 -17.45 -5.92 -0.93
CA PRO A 151 -18.20 -6.38 0.25
C PRO A 151 -17.51 -7.51 1.03
N ASN A 152 -16.51 -8.17 0.45
CA ASN A 152 -15.69 -9.17 1.13
C ASN A 152 -14.59 -8.58 2.02
N ILE A 153 -14.46 -7.24 2.08
CA ILE A 153 -13.58 -6.55 3.02
C ILE A 153 -14.33 -6.28 4.33
N SER A 154 -13.76 -6.70 5.45
CA SER A 154 -14.31 -6.54 6.79
C SER A 154 -14.48 -5.06 7.18
N ALA A 155 -15.45 -4.77 8.04
CA ALA A 155 -15.71 -3.40 8.50
C ALA A 155 -14.47 -2.80 9.17
N GLU A 156 -13.74 -3.60 9.95
CA GLU A 156 -12.51 -3.18 10.62
C GLU A 156 -11.43 -2.75 9.62
N LEU A 157 -11.27 -3.48 8.51
CA LEU A 157 -10.30 -3.11 7.47
C LEU A 157 -10.78 -1.88 6.68
N GLN A 158 -12.08 -1.75 6.41
CA GLN A 158 -12.63 -0.54 5.78
C GLN A 158 -12.38 0.70 6.63
N GLU A 159 -12.63 0.62 7.94
CA GLU A 159 -12.38 1.70 8.89
C GLU A 159 -10.90 2.11 8.92
N LEU A 160 -9.99 1.14 8.94
CA LEU A 160 -8.55 1.41 8.87
C LEU A 160 -8.18 2.13 7.56
N VAL A 161 -8.69 1.66 6.41
CA VAL A 161 -8.43 2.31 5.11
C VAL A 161 -8.98 3.74 5.08
N PHE A 162 -10.19 3.96 5.60
CA PHE A 162 -10.78 5.30 5.68
C PHE A 162 -10.01 6.23 6.60
N TRP A 163 -9.40 5.69 7.66
CA TRP A 163 -8.54 6.45 8.56
C TRP A 163 -7.22 6.87 7.90
N LEU A 164 -6.59 5.95 7.15
CA LEU A 164 -5.37 6.25 6.38
C LEU A 164 -5.61 7.29 5.28
N LEU A 165 -6.81 7.31 4.69
CA LEU A 165 -7.18 8.16 3.56
C LEU A 165 -7.93 9.44 3.98
N LYS A 166 -7.77 9.88 5.23
CA LYS A 166 -8.26 11.20 5.65
C LYS A 166 -7.50 12.31 4.94
N ILE A 167 -8.24 13.26 4.38
CA ILE A 167 -7.67 14.38 3.61
C ILE A 167 -6.87 15.33 4.49
N GLN A 168 -7.32 15.56 5.71
CA GLN A 168 -6.59 16.38 6.67
C GLN A 168 -5.53 15.50 7.36
N PRO A 169 -4.24 15.87 7.30
CA PRO A 169 -3.16 15.12 7.94
C PRO A 169 -3.37 14.88 9.44
N GLU A 170 -3.99 15.83 10.14
CA GLU A 170 -4.32 15.77 11.56
C GLU A 170 -5.37 14.69 11.90
N ASP A 171 -6.19 14.29 10.94
CA ASP A 171 -7.21 13.25 11.12
C ASP A 171 -6.66 11.83 10.83
N GLN A 172 -5.44 11.72 10.29
CA GLN A 172 -4.75 10.45 10.04
C GLN A 172 -4.05 9.93 11.30
N PRO A 173 -3.60 8.66 11.33
CA PRO A 173 -2.77 8.15 12.42
C PRO A 173 -1.51 9.00 12.63
N GLU A 174 -1.17 9.26 13.89
CA GLU A 174 0.02 10.05 14.22
C GLU A 174 1.31 9.21 14.13
N ARG A 175 1.22 7.88 14.23
CA ARG A 175 2.38 6.97 14.25
C ARG A 175 2.06 5.64 13.57
N TYR A 176 3.07 4.93 13.09
CA TYR A 176 2.86 3.62 12.45
C TYR A 176 2.33 2.57 13.44
N GLU A 177 2.70 2.70 14.72
CA GLU A 177 2.20 1.88 15.82
C GLU A 177 0.67 1.92 15.92
N ASN A 178 0.04 3.05 15.58
CA ASN A 178 -1.41 3.16 15.58
C ASN A 178 -2.07 2.19 14.59
N ILE A 179 -1.42 1.92 13.45
CA ILE A 179 -1.86 0.93 12.46
C ILE A 179 -1.75 -0.47 13.06
N LEU A 180 -0.61 -0.78 13.68
CA LEU A 180 -0.33 -2.07 14.31
C LEU A 180 -1.28 -2.38 15.48
N THR A 181 -1.75 -1.35 16.19
CA THR A 181 -2.74 -1.48 17.27
C THR A 181 -4.19 -1.37 16.82
N SER A 182 -4.46 -1.22 15.52
CA SER A 182 -5.84 -1.10 15.03
C SER A 182 -6.61 -2.42 15.17
N PRO A 183 -7.95 -2.38 15.29
CA PRO A 183 -8.77 -3.60 15.39
C PRO A 183 -8.56 -4.57 14.21
N ALA A 184 -8.33 -4.03 13.01
CA ALA A 184 -8.07 -4.84 11.81
C ALA A 184 -6.79 -5.68 11.92
N ILE A 185 -5.76 -5.18 12.60
CA ILE A 185 -4.47 -5.87 12.76
C ILE A 185 -4.45 -6.71 14.03
N GLN A 186 -5.05 -6.25 15.13
CA GLN A 186 -5.14 -7.03 16.37
C GLN A 186 -6.01 -8.28 16.24
N SER A 187 -6.96 -8.29 15.32
CA SER A 187 -7.78 -9.47 15.01
C SER A 187 -7.09 -10.47 14.07
N LEU A 188 -5.87 -10.19 13.60
CA LEU A 188 -5.15 -11.04 12.67
C LEU A 188 -4.72 -12.36 13.34
N PRO A 189 -5.06 -13.53 12.78
CA PRO A 189 -4.54 -14.81 13.24
C PRO A 189 -3.00 -14.88 13.15
N THR A 190 -2.36 -15.34 14.22
CA THR A 190 -0.90 -15.53 14.27
C THR A 190 -0.43 -16.64 13.34
N GLU A 191 -1.23 -17.68 13.16
CA GLU A 191 -0.93 -18.79 12.25
C GLU A 191 -1.48 -18.50 10.85
N ILE A 192 -0.71 -18.88 9.83
CA ILE A 192 -1.14 -18.89 8.44
C ILE A 192 -1.89 -20.20 8.22
N THR A 193 -3.10 -20.15 7.67
CA THR A 193 -3.86 -21.38 7.39
C THR A 193 -3.39 -22.04 6.11
N LYS A 194 -3.60 -23.36 5.99
CA LYS A 194 -3.26 -24.12 4.76
C LYS A 194 -4.00 -23.59 3.54
N GLU A 195 -5.22 -23.09 3.72
CA GLU A 195 -6.03 -22.50 2.67
C GLU A 195 -5.44 -21.18 2.16
N GLU A 196 -4.85 -20.36 3.04
CA GLU A 196 -4.11 -19.17 2.64
C GLU A 196 -2.86 -19.53 1.84
N GLU A 197 -2.07 -20.49 2.31
CA GLU A 197 -0.85 -20.97 1.62
C GLU A 197 -1.19 -21.50 0.23
N GLU A 198 -2.20 -22.36 0.13
CA GLU A 198 -2.62 -22.96 -1.14
C GLU A 198 -3.17 -21.89 -2.10
N MET A 199 -3.93 -20.90 -1.60
CA MET A 199 -4.39 -19.80 -2.42
C MET A 199 -3.21 -18.98 -2.99
N VAL A 200 -2.26 -18.60 -2.13
CA VAL A 200 -1.07 -17.83 -2.57
C VAL A 200 -0.29 -18.61 -3.61
N LYS A 201 -0.07 -19.91 -3.37
CA LYS A 201 0.63 -20.80 -4.29
C LYS A 201 -0.06 -20.88 -5.65
N ILE A 202 -1.38 -21.13 -5.68
CA ILE A 202 -2.16 -21.17 -6.91
C ILE A 202 -2.03 -19.86 -7.68
N ILE A 203 -2.13 -18.72 -7.00
CA ILE A 203 -2.02 -17.40 -7.66
C ILE A 203 -0.63 -17.24 -8.27
N ILE A 204 0.45 -17.56 -7.54
CA ILE A 204 1.83 -17.44 -8.02
C ILE A 204 2.07 -18.33 -9.25
N GLU A 205 1.57 -19.57 -9.25
CA GLU A 205 1.67 -20.48 -10.39
C GLU A 205 0.97 -19.95 -11.66
N HIS A 206 -0.04 -19.09 -11.51
CA HIS A 206 -0.76 -18.46 -12.62
C HIS A 206 -0.19 -17.10 -13.04
N ILE A 207 0.85 -16.59 -12.37
CA ILE A 207 1.52 -15.36 -12.80
C ILE A 207 2.23 -15.65 -14.12
N PRO A 208 1.96 -14.88 -15.19
CA PRO A 208 2.67 -15.03 -16.44
C PRO A 208 4.18 -14.91 -16.20
N GLN A 209 4.93 -15.96 -16.49
CA GLN A 209 6.37 -15.89 -16.57
C GLN A 209 6.69 -14.89 -17.68
N ALA A 210 7.61 -13.96 -17.44
CA ALA A 210 8.10 -13.13 -18.52
C ALA A 210 8.67 -14.09 -19.58
N ASN A 211 8.13 -14.05 -20.80
CA ASN A 211 8.82 -14.66 -21.92
C ASN A 211 10.17 -13.94 -21.99
N ASP A 212 11.25 -14.71 -21.84
CA ASP A 212 12.61 -14.25 -22.13
C ASP A 212 12.67 -13.94 -23.64
N ASP A 213 12.29 -12.72 -24.01
CA ASP A 213 12.54 -12.10 -25.33
C ASP A 213 13.64 -11.03 -25.20
#